data_AF-A0A3D5IE37-F1
#
_entry.id   AF-A0A3D5IE37-F1
#
_cell.length_a   1.000
_cell.length_b   1.000
_cell.length_c   1.000
_cell.angle_alpha   90.00
_cell.angle_beta   90.00
_cell.angle_gamma   90.00
#
_symmetry.space_group_name_H-M   'P 1'
#
loop_
_entity.id
_entity.type
_entity.pdbx_description
1 polymer ?
#
loop_
_entity_poly.entity_id
_entity_poly.type
_entity_poly.pdbx_seq_one_letter_code
_entity_poly.pdbx_strand_id
1 'polypeptide(L)'
;FGYKEHISVDADSGLVHTVETTSANVHDSNMVVELLQGTEKEIYGDSGYLGAEKKDDAILVNNEGKPIRYQINKRPSQLKKASGEKFELLKAIEHAKSSVRSKVNICFAHCFPPLTSPRNAVIL
;
A
#
# COMPACT_ATOMS: atom_id res chain seq x y z
N PHE A 1 -2.68 -25.71 6.49
CA PHE A 1 -3.30 -24.42 6.88
C PHE A 1 -2.22 -23.37 6.84
N GLY A 2 -2.40 -22.29 6.07
CA GLY A 2 -1.44 -21.18 5.99
C GLY A 2 -2.06 -19.91 6.55
N TYR A 3 -1.22 -19.06 7.11
CA TYR A 3 -1.56 -17.70 7.51
C TYR A 3 -0.78 -16.72 6.64
N LYS A 4 -1.29 -15.50 6.52
CA LYS A 4 -0.61 -14.37 5.90
C LYS A 4 -0.65 -13.21 6.87
N GLU A 5 0.40 -12.41 6.85
CA GLU A 5 0.52 -11.19 7.65
C GLU A 5 0.45 -10.01 6.70
N HIS A 6 -0.36 -9.03 7.07
CA HIS A 6 -0.52 -7.77 6.39
C HIS A 6 0.09 -6.69 7.27
N ILE A 7 0.98 -5.88 6.71
CA ILE A 7 1.72 -4.89 7.49
C ILE A 7 1.50 -3.53 6.85
N SER A 8 1.09 -2.55 7.66
CA SER A 8 1.04 -1.15 7.27
C SER A 8 2.15 -0.35 7.93
N VAL A 9 2.87 0.38 7.10
CA VAL A 9 4.06 1.13 7.49
C VAL A 9 3.93 2.57 7.02
N ASP A 10 4.35 3.51 7.83
CA ASP A 10 4.43 4.91 7.43
C ASP A 10 5.54 5.08 6.37
N ALA A 11 5.20 5.66 5.22
CA ALA A 11 6.12 5.78 4.09
C ALA A 11 7.26 6.77 4.34
N ASP A 12 7.04 7.77 5.19
CA ASP A 12 7.98 8.85 5.45
C ASP A 12 9.03 8.43 6.49
N SER A 13 8.59 7.79 7.58
CA SER A 13 9.43 7.35 8.70
C SER A 13 9.89 5.89 8.61
N GLY A 14 9.18 5.05 7.85
CA GLY A 14 9.41 3.60 7.82
C GLY A 14 8.93 2.87 9.08
N LEU A 15 8.14 3.52 9.93
CA LEU A 15 7.63 2.92 11.17
C LEU A 15 6.38 2.09 10.90
N VAL A 16 6.38 0.85 11.41
CA VAL A 16 5.21 -0.02 11.37
C VAL A 16 4.16 0.56 12.32
N HIS A 17 2.95 0.76 11.80
CA HIS A 17 1.85 1.29 12.60
C HIS A 17 0.69 0.31 12.78
N THR A 18 0.51 -0.65 11.86
CA THR A 18 -0.53 -1.68 11.97
C THR A 18 0.00 -3.02 11.43
N VAL A 19 -0.32 -4.12 12.10
CA VAL A 19 -0.03 -5.49 11.64
C VAL A 19 -1.26 -6.34 11.89
N GLU A 20 -1.75 -7.00 10.83
CA GLU A 20 -2.92 -7.87 10.88
C GLU A 20 -2.59 -9.25 10.32
N THR A 21 -2.99 -10.29 11.04
CA THR A 21 -2.76 -11.68 10.61
C THR A 21 -4.07 -12.33 10.19
N THR A 22 -4.12 -12.84 8.97
CA THR A 22 -5.32 -13.51 8.46
C THR A 22 -5.02 -14.92 7.96
N SER A 23 -6.07 -15.71 7.80
CA SER A 23 -5.97 -16.99 7.13
C SER A 23 -5.62 -16.80 5.65
N ALA A 24 -4.89 -17.75 5.06
CA ALA A 24 -4.46 -17.67 3.66
C ALA A 24 -5.61 -17.55 2.64
N ASN A 25 -6.85 -17.85 3.04
CA ASN A 25 -8.04 -17.76 2.20
C ASN A 25 -8.59 -16.33 2.06
N VAL A 26 -8.21 -15.41 2.96
CA VAL A 26 -8.66 -14.02 2.91
C VAL A 26 -7.95 -13.29 1.77
N HIS A 27 -8.70 -12.57 0.95
CA HIS A 27 -8.14 -11.77 -0.13
C HIS A 27 -7.52 -10.48 0.42
N ASP A 28 -6.31 -10.14 -0.01
CA ASP A 28 -5.51 -9.06 0.58
C ASP A 28 -6.23 -7.70 0.48
N SER A 29 -6.95 -7.45 -0.62
CA SER A 29 -7.77 -6.25 -0.78
C SER A 29 -8.91 -6.07 0.24
N ASN A 30 -9.28 -7.07 1.04
CA ASN A 30 -10.25 -6.89 2.15
C ASN A 30 -9.58 -6.23 3.36
N MET A 31 -8.27 -6.44 3.53
CA MET A 31 -7.57 -6.05 4.75
C MET A 31 -7.14 -4.60 4.73
N VAL A 32 -7.29 -3.90 3.61
CA VAL A 32 -6.88 -2.49 3.50
C VAL A 32 -7.59 -1.61 4.51
N VAL A 33 -8.87 -1.88 4.81
CA VAL A 33 -9.64 -1.09 5.79
C VAL A 33 -9.06 -1.23 7.20
N GLU A 34 -8.72 -2.45 7.60
CA GLU A 34 -8.13 -2.76 8.91
C GLU A 34 -6.70 -2.21 9.06
N LEU A 35 -5.98 -2.09 7.94
CA LEU A 35 -4.60 -1.60 7.94
C LEU A 35 -4.49 -0.08 8.07
N LEU A 36 -5.55 0.67 7.75
CA LEU A 36 -5.53 2.14 7.72
C LEU A 36 -5.98 2.74 9.04
N GLN A 37 -5.33 3.83 9.45
CA GLN A 37 -5.70 4.60 10.64
C GLN A 37 -6.68 5.74 10.33
N GLY A 38 -6.95 5.97 9.04
CA GLY A 38 -7.84 7.03 8.56
C GLY A 38 -7.17 8.41 8.54
N THR A 39 -5.86 8.51 8.72
CA THR A 39 -5.11 9.79 8.63
C THR A 39 -4.30 9.90 7.34
N GLU A 40 -4.15 8.79 6.64
CA GLU A 40 -3.37 8.63 5.42
C GLU A 40 -3.98 9.44 4.27
N LYS A 41 -3.12 10.01 3.43
CA LYS A 41 -3.48 10.71 2.20
C LYS A 41 -3.11 9.92 0.97
N GLU A 42 -2.03 9.14 1.04
CA GLU A 42 -1.59 8.28 -0.04
C GLU A 42 -1.32 6.87 0.50
N ILE A 43 -1.80 5.85 -0.19
CA ILE A 43 -1.64 4.44 0.16
C ILE A 43 -0.91 3.74 -0.97
N TYR A 44 0.24 3.15 -0.69
CA TYR A 44 1.00 2.34 -1.62
C TYR A 44 0.82 0.87 -1.29
N GLY A 45 0.49 0.03 -2.27
CA GLY A 45 0.31 -1.39 -2.03
C GLY A 45 0.70 -2.25 -3.22
N ASP A 46 0.97 -3.53 -2.97
CA ASP A 46 1.18 -4.51 -4.04
C ASP A 46 -0.12 -4.77 -4.82
N SER A 47 0.01 -5.33 -6.01
CA SER A 47 -1.04 -5.80 -6.90
C SER A 47 -1.99 -6.85 -6.30
N GLY A 48 -1.71 -7.39 -5.10
CA GLY A 48 -2.65 -8.17 -4.29
C GLY A 48 -3.78 -7.32 -3.70
N TYR A 49 -3.50 -6.04 -3.41
CA TYR A 49 -4.45 -5.05 -2.91
C TYR A 49 -5.23 -4.34 -4.03
N LEU A 50 -5.06 -4.76 -5.29
CA LEU A 50 -5.72 -4.16 -6.44
C LEU A 50 -7.25 -4.29 -6.30
N GLY A 51 -7.95 -3.16 -6.47
CA GLY A 51 -9.40 -3.10 -6.35
C GLY A 51 -9.91 -2.85 -4.92
N ALA A 52 -9.03 -2.68 -3.94
CA ALA A 52 -9.43 -2.23 -2.59
C ALA A 52 -10.20 -0.90 -2.62
N GLU A 53 -9.82 0.03 -3.50
CA GLU A 53 -10.50 1.32 -3.70
C GLU A 53 -11.94 1.21 -4.22
N LYS A 54 -12.34 0.05 -4.77
CA LYS A 54 -13.65 -0.15 -5.42
C LYS A 54 -14.63 -0.92 -4.56
N LYS A 55 -14.25 -1.26 -3.33
CA LYS A 55 -15.13 -1.99 -2.43
C LYS A 55 -16.05 -1.05 -1.67
N ASP A 56 -17.15 -1.62 -1.22
CA ASP A 56 -18.17 -0.89 -0.47
C ASP A 56 -17.65 -0.42 0.90
N ASP A 57 -16.65 -1.10 1.46
CA ASP A 57 -15.97 -0.78 2.72
C ASP A 57 -14.73 0.12 2.54
N ALA A 58 -14.44 0.59 1.32
CA ALA A 58 -13.23 1.35 1.04
C ALA A 58 -13.21 2.72 1.73
N ILE A 59 -12.11 3.02 2.44
CA ILE A 59 -11.86 4.33 3.04
C ILE A 59 -11.36 5.30 1.96
N LEU A 60 -12.28 5.99 1.29
CA LEU A 60 -11.94 6.95 0.23
C LEU A 60 -11.56 8.34 0.74
N VAL A 61 -11.92 8.66 1.98
CA VAL A 61 -11.64 9.95 2.63
C VAL A 61 -11.01 9.72 3.98
N ASN A 62 -10.03 10.55 4.32
CA ASN A 62 -9.41 10.53 5.63
C ASN A 62 -10.30 11.25 6.67
N ASN A 63 -9.91 11.18 7.94
CA ASN A 63 -10.57 11.84 9.07
C ASN A 63 -10.59 13.38 8.93
N GLU A 64 -9.72 13.94 8.09
CA GLU A 64 -9.71 15.38 7.75
C GLU A 64 -10.63 15.73 6.57
N GLY A 65 -11.38 14.77 6.02
CA GLY A 65 -12.25 14.93 4.85
C GLY A 65 -11.52 15.07 3.51
N LYS A 66 -10.24 14.72 3.44
CA LYS A 66 -9.43 14.75 2.21
C LYS A 66 -9.48 13.39 1.50
N PRO A 67 -9.53 13.38 0.16
CA PRO A 67 -9.54 12.14 -0.61
C PRO A 67 -8.21 11.40 -0.47
N ILE A 68 -8.28 10.10 -0.24
CA ILE A 68 -7.12 9.22 -0.16
C ILE A 68 -6.76 8.71 -1.56
N ARG A 69 -5.48 8.79 -1.90
CA ARG A 69 -4.95 8.33 -3.19
C ARG A 69 -4.40 6.92 -3.07
N TYR A 70 -5.08 5.98 -3.72
CA TYR A 70 -4.63 4.59 -3.84
C TYR A 70 -3.60 4.45 -4.97
N GLN A 71 -2.35 4.23 -4.60
CA GLN A 71 -1.21 3.97 -5.49
C GLN A 71 -0.85 2.49 -5.49
N ILE A 72 -1.80 1.66 -5.90
CA ILE A 72 -1.58 0.21 -5.98
C ILE A 72 -0.78 -0.15 -7.24
N ASN A 73 0.14 -1.08 -7.07
CA ASN A 73 0.97 -1.64 -8.12
C ASN A 73 0.13 -2.42 -9.15
N LYS A 74 0.38 -2.20 -10.44
CA LYS A 74 -0.30 -2.90 -11.54
C LYS A 74 0.42 -4.18 -11.88
N ARG A 75 -0.35 -5.24 -12.14
CA ARG A 75 0.22 -6.51 -12.58
C ARG A 75 0.93 -6.34 -13.93
N PRO A 76 2.09 -6.98 -14.16
CA PRO A 76 2.81 -6.91 -15.44
C PRO A 76 1.96 -7.30 -16.64
N SER A 77 0.99 -8.21 -16.46
CA SER A 77 0.04 -8.63 -17.49
C SER A 77 -0.91 -7.51 -17.92
N GLN A 78 -1.25 -6.57 -17.03
CA GLN A 78 -2.06 -5.39 -17.38
C GLN A 78 -1.24 -4.32 -18.09
N LEU A 79 0.08 -4.26 -17.82
CA LEU A 79 0.99 -3.34 -18.51
C LEU A 79 1.17 -3.68 -19.98
N LYS A 80 1.13 -4.98 -20.33
CA LYS A 80 1.22 -5.47 -21.73
C LYS A 80 0.08 -4.98 -22.65
N LYS A 81 -0.99 -4.39 -22.10
CA LYS A 81 -2.07 -3.77 -22.89
C LYS A 81 -1.67 -2.42 -23.48
N ALA A 82 -0.61 -1.79 -22.99
CA ALA A 82 -0.02 -0.59 -23.56
C ALA A 82 1.13 -0.97 -24.50
N SER A 83 1.13 -0.47 -25.73
CA SER A 83 2.21 -0.70 -26.71
C SER A 83 3.20 0.48 -26.75
N GLY A 84 4.46 0.19 -27.12
CA GLY A 84 5.48 1.20 -27.42
C GLY A 84 6.08 1.92 -26.20
N GLU A 85 6.44 3.20 -26.36
CA GLU A 85 7.11 4.04 -25.33
C GLU A 85 6.32 4.14 -24.02
N LYS A 86 4.99 4.07 -24.11
CA LYS A 86 4.10 4.10 -22.94
C LYS A 86 4.29 2.89 -22.02
N PHE A 87 4.71 1.75 -22.56
CA PHE A 87 5.03 0.55 -21.78
C PHE A 87 6.27 0.77 -20.90
N GLU A 88 7.34 1.32 -21.45
CA GLU A 88 8.59 1.58 -20.72
C GLU A 88 8.39 2.66 -19.64
N LEU A 89 7.62 3.71 -19.93
CA LEU A 89 7.23 4.71 -18.93
C LEU A 89 6.42 4.10 -17.77
N LEU A 90 5.42 3.27 -18.08
CA LEU A 90 4.62 2.60 -17.05
C LEU A 90 5.47 1.62 -16.23
N LYS A 91 6.40 0.92 -16.87
CA LYS A 91 7.35 0.04 -16.20
C LYS A 91 8.27 0.82 -15.26
N ALA A 92 8.78 1.97 -15.68
CA ALA A 92 9.61 2.84 -14.84
C ALA A 92 8.83 3.39 -13.63
N ILE A 93 7.58 3.81 -13.81
CA ILE A 93 6.70 4.25 -12.71
C ILE A 93 6.45 3.11 -11.72
N GLU A 94 6.15 1.92 -12.23
CA GLU A 94 5.92 0.73 -11.40
C GLU A 94 7.18 0.33 -10.63
N HIS A 95 8.34 0.48 -11.26
CA HIS A 95 9.63 0.25 -10.64
C HIS A 95 9.94 1.29 -9.56
N ALA A 96 9.57 2.54 -9.76
CA ALA A 96 9.72 3.61 -8.76
C ALA A 96 8.82 3.36 -7.53
N LYS A 97 7.56 2.96 -7.73
CA LYS A 97 6.67 2.55 -6.63
C LYS A 97 7.22 1.36 -5.85
N SER A 98 7.73 0.37 -6.56
CA SER A 98 8.38 -0.80 -5.95
C SER A 98 9.64 -0.41 -5.17
N SER A 99 10.37 0.63 -5.59
CA SER A 99 11.54 1.16 -4.87
C SER A 99 11.17 1.81 -3.54
N VAL A 100 10.08 2.59 -3.51
CA VAL A 100 9.51 3.15 -2.26
C VAL A 100 9.20 2.01 -1.28
N ARG A 101 8.53 0.96 -1.77
CA ARG A 101 8.25 -0.26 -0.98
C ARG A 101 9.51 -0.92 -0.44
N SER A 102 10.54 -1.11 -1.26
CA SER A 102 11.79 -1.76 -0.82
C SER A 102 12.58 -0.92 0.18
N LYS A 103 12.48 0.41 0.10
CA LYS A 103 13.13 1.31 1.06
C LYS A 103 12.51 1.17 2.45
N VAL A 104 11.18 1.08 2.49
CA VAL A 104 10.43 0.80 3.72
C VAL A 104 10.78 -0.58 4.29
N ASN A 105 10.98 -1.58 3.42
CA ASN A 105 11.37 -2.94 3.82
C ASN A 105 12.78 -3.04 4.45
N ILE A 106 13.68 -2.07 4.17
CA ILE A 106 15.03 -1.98 4.76
C ILE A 106 15.03 -1.27 6.13
N CYS A 107 13.96 -0.53 6.46
CA CYS A 107 13.89 0.31 7.67
C CYS A 107 13.46 -0.42 8.95
N PHE A 108 13.38 -1.77 8.94
CA PHE A 108 13.03 -2.57 10.13
C PHE A 108 14.07 -2.51 11.28
N ALA A 109 15.09 -1.64 11.21
CA ALA A 109 16.27 -1.63 12.08
C ALA A 109 16.46 -0.38 12.96
N HIS A 110 15.55 0.60 12.97
CA HIS A 110 15.74 1.76 13.84
C HIS A 110 14.45 2.28 14.48
N CYS A 111 14.35 2.07 15.80
CA CYS A 111 13.27 2.53 16.65
C CYS A 111 13.53 4.00 17.05
N PHE A 112 12.72 4.93 16.54
CA PHE A 112 12.68 6.33 16.99
C PHE A 112 11.25 6.66 17.47
N PRO A 113 11.08 7.57 18.45
CA PRO A 113 9.77 7.91 19.00
C PRO A 113 8.85 8.54 17.94
N PRO A 114 7.52 8.39 18.08
CA PRO A 114 6.56 8.71 17.03
C PRO A 114 6.43 10.22 16.87
N LEU A 115 6.86 10.74 15.72
CA LEU A 115 6.51 12.09 15.30
C LEU A 115 5.44 11.99 14.21
N THR A 116 4.23 12.39 14.60
CA THR A 116 3.10 12.79 13.74
C THR A 116 2.49 11.70 12.85
N SER A 117 1.19 11.49 13.06
CA SER A 117 0.20 10.75 12.25
C SER A 117 0.64 10.41 10.82
N PRO A 118 0.51 9.15 10.37
CA PRO A 118 0.97 8.75 9.05
C PRO A 118 0.21 9.53 7.98
N ARG A 119 0.95 10.36 7.24
CA ARG A 119 0.41 11.09 6.09
C ARG A 119 0.39 10.21 4.85
N ASN A 120 1.25 9.19 4.80
CA ASN A 120 1.41 8.28 3.68
C ASN A 120 1.64 6.86 4.24
N ALA A 121 0.88 5.87 3.79
CA ALA A 121 1.04 4.48 4.22
C ALA A 121 1.51 3.56 3.08
N VAL A 122 2.30 2.56 3.42
CA VAL A 122 2.70 1.44 2.57
C VAL A 122 2.15 0.16 3.18
N ILE A 123 1.31 -0.54 2.43
CA ILE A 123 0.75 -1.84 2.78
C ILE A 123 1.51 -2.96 2.06
N LEU A 124 1.94 -3.96 2.82
CA LEU A 124 2.74 -5.11 2.38
C LEU A 124 1.94 -6.41 2.53
#